data_AF-A0A2T2YNK6-F1
#
_entry.id   AF-A0A2T2YNK6-F1
#
_cell.length_a   1.000
_cell.length_b   1.000
_cell.length_c   1.000
_cell.angle_alpha   90.00
_cell.angle_beta   90.00
_cell.angle_gamma   90.00
#
_symmetry.space_group_name_H-M   'P 1'
#
loop_
_entity.id
_entity.type
_entity.pdbx_description
1 polymer ?
#
loop_
_entity_poly.entity_id
_entity_poly.type
_entity_poly.pdbx_seq_one_letter_code
_entity_poly.pdbx_strand_id
1 'polypeptide(L)'
;MKKALLSLAILFQVVAASANDKGGKQELTVYKQPSKETEILKVVSETDEVALVRPFNNKWSIVTVNKEVGYMSSYQLAQYNKQQRAAGIAKTKANRVKQNGRS
;
A
#
# COMPACT_ATOMS: atom_id res chain seq x y z
N MET A 1 43.93 30.79 -13.31
CA MET A 1 43.00 29.63 -13.32
C MET A 1 42.64 29.26 -11.89
N LYS A 2 41.39 28.82 -11.67
CA LYS A 2 40.81 28.33 -10.39
C LYS A 2 40.44 29.52 -9.47
N LYS A 3 39.24 29.66 -8.90
CA LYS A 3 38.24 28.67 -8.45
C LYS A 3 36.85 29.32 -8.53
N ALA A 4 35.88 28.65 -9.14
CA ALA A 4 34.47 29.01 -9.03
C ALA A 4 33.97 28.55 -7.67
N LEU A 5 33.51 29.48 -6.83
CA LEU A 5 32.76 29.18 -5.62
C LEU A 5 31.28 29.14 -6.00
N LEU A 6 30.80 27.96 -6.35
CA LEU A 6 29.38 27.69 -6.58
C LEU A 6 28.75 27.32 -5.22
N SER A 7 28.35 28.32 -4.44
CA SER A 7 27.61 28.09 -3.20
C SER A 7 26.14 27.81 -3.54
N LEU A 8 25.80 26.52 -3.69
CA LEU A 8 24.42 26.07 -3.84
C LEU A 8 23.79 25.94 -2.45
N ALA A 9 23.09 26.97 -2.00
CA ALA A 9 22.30 26.92 -0.77
C ALA A 9 21.04 26.06 -1.01
N ILE A 10 21.07 24.81 -0.56
CA ILE A 10 19.89 23.93 -0.55
C ILE A 10 19.04 24.29 0.67
N LEU A 11 17.98 25.06 0.46
CA LEU A 11 16.93 25.29 1.45
C LEU A 11 16.02 24.06 1.49
N PHE A 12 16.28 23.14 2.41
CA PHE A 12 15.38 22.03 2.71
C PHE A 12 14.44 22.47 3.85
N GLN A 13 13.30 23.07 3.52
CA GLN A 13 12.24 23.29 4.52
C GLN A 13 11.41 22.02 4.63
N VAL A 14 11.64 21.24 5.68
CA VAL A 14 10.75 20.12 6.06
C VAL A 14 9.72 20.67 7.04
N VAL A 15 8.55 21.07 6.53
CA VAL A 15 7.36 21.20 7.37
C VAL A 15 6.50 19.96 7.12
N ALA A 16 6.72 18.93 7.93
CA ALA A 16 5.81 17.79 8.00
C ALA A 16 4.74 18.09 9.06
N ALA A 17 3.66 18.76 8.65
CA ALA A 17 2.44 18.82 9.46
C ALA A 17 1.68 17.50 9.30
N SER A 18 1.95 16.52 10.17
CA SER A 18 1.16 15.29 10.22
C SER A 18 -0.13 15.54 11.00
N ALA A 19 -1.19 15.91 10.28
CA ALA A 19 -2.56 15.89 10.80
C ALA A 19 -2.95 14.44 11.12
N ASN A 20 -3.21 14.18 12.39
CA ASN A 20 -3.54 12.87 12.92
C ASN A 20 -5.06 12.64 12.78
N ASP A 21 -5.51 12.35 11.56
CA ASP A 21 -6.92 12.07 11.29
C ASP A 21 -7.26 10.63 11.69
N LYS A 22 -7.81 10.49 12.89
CA LYS A 22 -8.31 9.22 13.44
C LYS A 22 -9.64 8.86 12.75
N GLY A 23 -9.58 8.14 11.63
CA GLY A 23 -10.78 7.53 11.05
C GLY A 23 -10.72 7.16 9.58
N GLY A 24 -9.70 7.57 8.83
CA GLY A 24 -9.57 7.23 7.41
C GLY A 24 -9.25 5.75 7.19
N LYS A 25 -9.92 5.11 6.22
CA LYS A 25 -9.46 3.81 5.67
C LYS A 25 -7.97 3.95 5.35
N GLN A 26 -7.13 3.17 6.03
CA GLN A 26 -5.69 3.29 5.85
C GLN A 26 -5.34 2.82 4.44
N GLU A 27 -4.81 3.74 3.64
CA GLU A 27 -4.44 3.49 2.27
C GLU A 27 -3.36 2.40 2.21
N LEU A 28 -3.60 1.39 1.38
CA LEU A 28 -2.70 0.27 1.19
C LEU A 28 -1.76 0.62 0.05
N THR A 29 -0.45 0.52 0.28
CA THR A 29 0.55 1.09 -0.63
C THR A 29 1.68 0.10 -0.88
N VAL A 30 2.12 0.04 -2.14
CA VAL A 30 3.30 -0.71 -2.59
C VAL A 30 4.38 0.30 -2.97
N TYR A 31 5.57 0.10 -2.40
CA TYR A 31 6.73 0.98 -2.53
C TYR A 31 7.82 0.33 -3.39
N LYS A 32 8.67 1.15 -4.00
CA LYS A 32 9.80 0.69 -4.81
C LYS A 32 10.92 0.08 -3.98
N GLN A 33 11.03 0.49 -2.72
CA GLN A 33 12.02 0.05 -1.76
C GLN A 33 11.34 -0.21 -0.39
N PRO A 34 11.98 -0.97 0.53
CA PRO A 34 11.43 -1.26 1.86
C PRO A 34 11.54 -0.05 2.82
N SER A 35 11.03 1.10 2.40
CA SER A 35 10.93 2.34 3.19
C SER A 35 9.71 3.17 2.77
N LYS A 36 9.09 3.83 3.74
CA LYS A 36 7.93 4.72 3.51
C LYS A 36 8.30 6.07 2.87
N GLU A 37 9.59 6.41 2.86
CA GLU A 37 10.12 7.66 2.27
C GLU A 37 10.53 7.46 0.81
N THR A 38 10.15 6.34 0.20
CA THR A 38 10.53 5.98 -1.16
C THR A 38 9.35 6.10 -2.09
N GLU A 39 9.63 6.10 -3.39
CA GLU A 39 8.64 6.18 -4.45
C GLU A 39 7.52 5.13 -4.23
N ILE A 40 6.28 5.60 -4.29
CA ILE A 40 5.09 4.76 -4.28
C ILE A 40 4.90 4.22 -5.69
N LEU A 41 5.02 2.90 -5.85
CA LEU A 41 4.71 2.23 -7.13
C LEU A 41 3.20 2.23 -7.37
N LYS A 42 2.44 1.92 -6.33
CA LYS A 42 0.99 1.75 -6.45
C LYS A 42 0.28 1.97 -5.13
N VAL A 43 -0.82 2.71 -5.19
CA VAL A 43 -1.89 2.68 -4.21
C VAL A 43 -2.85 1.56 -4.58
N VAL A 44 -3.05 0.62 -3.66
CA VAL A 44 -3.88 -0.59 -3.86
C VAL A 44 -5.35 -0.24 -3.65
N SER A 45 -6.15 -0.45 -4.69
CA SER A 45 -7.61 -0.37 -4.64
C SER A 45 -8.25 -1.71 -4.28
N GLU A 46 -9.55 -1.72 -3.99
CA GLU A 46 -10.29 -2.94 -3.64
C GLU A 46 -10.33 -3.96 -4.81
N THR A 47 -10.10 -3.52 -6.05
CA THR A 47 -10.04 -4.36 -7.25
C THR A 47 -8.64 -4.81 -7.63
N ASP A 48 -7.60 -4.19 -7.08
CA ASP A 48 -6.23 -4.59 -7.37
C ASP A 48 -5.91 -5.92 -6.67
N GLU A 49 -5.32 -6.84 -7.41
CA GLU A 49 -4.82 -8.09 -6.86
C GLU A 49 -3.35 -7.93 -6.45
N VAL A 50 -3.10 -8.09 -5.15
CA VAL A 50 -1.76 -8.14 -4.57
C VAL A 50 -1.42 -9.57 -4.19
N ALA A 51 -0.38 -10.11 -4.81
CA ALA A 51 0.15 -11.44 -4.53
C ALA A 51 1.43 -11.34 -3.68
N LEU A 52 1.53 -12.13 -2.62
CA LEU A 52 2.77 -12.26 -1.86
C LEU A 52 3.77 -13.09 -2.66
N VAL A 53 4.95 -12.53 -2.92
CA VAL A 53 6.07 -13.28 -3.52
C VAL A 53 6.88 -13.96 -2.41
N ARG A 54 7.38 -13.18 -1.44
CA ARG A 54 8.14 -13.68 -0.28
C ARG A 54 8.26 -12.62 0.82
N PRO A 55 8.50 -13.02 2.08
CA PRO A 55 8.95 -12.07 3.10
C PRO A 55 10.33 -11.50 2.74
N PHE A 56 10.55 -10.21 3.00
CA PHE A 56 11.87 -9.57 2.93
C PHE A 56 12.51 -9.53 4.31
N ASN A 57 11.78 -9.04 5.31
CA ASN A 57 12.16 -9.05 6.71
C ASN A 57 10.90 -8.99 7.60
N ASN A 58 11.07 -8.81 8.91
CA ASN A 58 9.96 -8.77 9.87
C ASN A 58 8.97 -7.61 9.65
N LYS A 59 9.35 -6.59 8.87
CA LYS A 59 8.54 -5.39 8.61
C LYS A 59 8.01 -5.31 7.18
N TRP A 60 8.63 -6.01 6.23
CA TRP A 60 8.37 -5.86 4.80
C TRP A 60 8.24 -7.20 4.09
N SER A 61 7.34 -7.23 3.11
CA SER A 61 7.16 -8.33 2.18
C SER A 61 7.34 -7.85 0.74
N ILE A 62 7.92 -8.70 -0.10
CA ILE A 62 7.96 -8.51 -1.54
C ILE A 62 6.64 -9.01 -2.10
N VAL A 63 5.96 -8.16 -2.84
CA VAL A 63 4.65 -8.45 -3.42
C VAL A 63 4.66 -8.13 -4.91
N THR A 64 3.73 -8.73 -5.65
CA THR A 64 3.43 -8.37 -7.03
C THR A 64 2.05 -7.74 -7.09
N VAL A 65 1.95 -6.60 -7.78
CA VAL A 65 0.69 -5.93 -8.09
C VAL A 65 0.74 -5.50 -9.55
N ASN A 66 -0.31 -5.81 -10.33
CA ASN A 66 -0.37 -5.46 -11.77
C ASN A 66 0.91 -5.86 -12.56
N LYS A 67 1.49 -7.02 -12.24
CA LYS A 67 2.74 -7.56 -12.82
C LYS A 67 4.04 -6.83 -12.44
N GLU A 68 3.97 -5.81 -11.58
CA GLU A 68 5.15 -5.13 -11.03
C GLU A 68 5.49 -5.67 -9.63
N VAL A 69 6.79 -5.82 -9.36
CA VAL A 69 7.30 -6.28 -8.05
C VAL A 69 7.66 -5.08 -7.19
N GLY A 70 7.16 -5.06 -5.96
CA GLY A 70 7.43 -4.00 -5.00
C GLY A 70 7.42 -4.49 -3.56
N TYR A 71 7.46 -3.54 -2.63
CA TYR A 71 7.52 -3.78 -1.20
C TYR A 71 6.26 -3.26 -0.53
N MET A 72 5.62 -4.10 0.27
CA MET A 72 4.51 -3.69 1.13
C MET A 72 4.85 -4.02 2.58
N SER A 73 4.46 -3.14 3.50
CA SER A 73 4.68 -3.41 4.93
C SER A 73 3.85 -4.62 5.37
N SER A 74 4.40 -5.45 6.27
CA SER A 74 3.70 -6.63 6.78
C SER A 74 2.36 -6.27 7.43
N TYR A 75 2.27 -5.07 8.03
CA TYR A 75 1.04 -4.54 8.58
C TYR A 75 -0.01 -4.27 7.48
N GLN A 76 0.35 -3.54 6.42
CA GLN A 76 -0.55 -3.28 5.29
C GLN A 76 -0.97 -4.59 4.60
N LEU A 77 -0.05 -5.55 4.44
CA LEU A 77 -0.38 -6.88 3.89
C LEU A 77 -1.41 -7.61 4.73
N ALA A 78 -1.31 -7.54 6.06
CA ALA A 78 -2.31 -8.12 6.96
C ALA A 78 -3.69 -7.44 6.80
N GLN A 79 -3.72 -6.11 6.62
CA GLN A 79 -4.97 -5.38 6.39
C GLN A 79 -5.59 -5.72 5.03
N TYR A 80 -4.78 -5.78 3.96
CA TYR A 80 -5.21 -6.25 2.65
C TYR A 80 -5.89 -7.63 2.74
N ASN A 81 -5.24 -8.59 3.40
CA ASN A 81 -5.78 -9.93 3.56
C ASN A 81 -7.10 -9.96 4.35
N LYS A 82 -7.27 -9.08 5.34
CA LYS A 82 -8.54 -8.93 6.07
C LYS A 82 -9.64 -8.38 5.16
N GLN A 83 -9.34 -7.36 4.36
CA GLN A 83 -10.29 -6.75 3.41
C GLN A 83 -10.75 -7.77 2.36
N GLN A 84 -9.82 -8.53 1.77
CA GLN A 84 -10.18 -9.54 0.76
C GLN A 84 -11.06 -10.67 1.32
N ARG A 85 -10.78 -11.11 2.56
CA ARG A 85 -11.64 -12.10 3.24
C ARG A 85 -13.03 -11.56 3.51
N ALA A 86 -13.16 -10.32 3.98
CA ALA A 86 -14.45 -9.70 4.22
C ALA A 86 -15.26 -9.55 2.92
N ALA A 87 -14.62 -9.12 1.83
CA ALA A 87 -15.24 -9.02 0.51
C ALA A 87 -15.70 -10.39 -0.03
N GLY A 88 -14.90 -11.44 0.16
CA GLY A 88 -15.28 -12.80 -0.20
C GLY A 88 -16.52 -13.28 0.55
N ILE A 89 -16.57 -13.06 1.87
CA ILE A 89 -17.73 -13.43 2.71
C ILE A 89 -18.99 -12.67 2.27
N ALA A 90 -18.88 -11.37 1.97
CA ALA A 90 -20.00 -10.55 1.52
C ALA A 90 -20.58 -11.06 0.19
N LYS A 91 -19.73 -11.40 -0.78
CA LYS A 91 -20.15 -11.97 -2.07
C LYS A 91 -20.90 -13.29 -1.90
N THR A 92 -20.43 -14.18 -1.03
CA THR A 92 -21.10 -15.46 -0.75
C THR A 92 -22.48 -15.26 -0.11
N LYS A 93 -22.61 -14.33 0.84
CA LYS A 93 -23.90 -14.00 1.47
C LYS A 93 -24.89 -13.43 0.45
N ALA A 94 -24.46 -12.48 -0.38
CA ALA A 94 -25.31 -11.88 -1.42
C ALA A 94 -25.85 -12.94 -2.40
N ASN A 95 -25.02 -13.93 -2.77
CA ASN A 95 -25.42 -14.97 -3.69
C ASN A 95 -26.48 -15.93 -3.08
N ARG A 96 -26.32 -16.28 -1.79
CA ARG A 96 -27.30 -17.11 -1.05
C ARG A 96 -28.67 -16.45 -0.95
N VAL A 97 -28.73 -15.14 -0.70
CA VAL A 97 -30.01 -14.40 -0.61
C VAL A 97 -30.74 -14.40 -1.95
N LYS A 98 -30.02 -14.21 -3.05
CA LYS A 98 -30.60 -14.23 -4.40
C LYS A 98 -31.14 -15.61 -4.83
N GLN A 99 -30.52 -16.69 -4.32
CA GLN A 99 -30.98 -18.05 -4.58
C GLN A 99 -32.25 -18.40 -3.80
N ASN A 100 -32.37 -17.96 -2.56
CA ASN A 100 -33.53 -18.29 -1.71
C ASN A 100 -34.79 -17.45 -2.02
N GLY A 101 -34.64 -16.26 -2.62
CA GLY A 101 -35.76 -15.38 -3.00
C GLY A 101 -36.38 -15.66 -4.37
N ARG A 102 -36.02 -16.76 -5.03
CA ARG A 102 -36.55 -17.19 -6.35
C ARG A 102 -37.40 -18.46 -6.27
N SER A 103 -37.81 -18.86 -5.07
CA SER A 103 -38.65 -20.03 -4.82
C SER A 103 -40.11 -19.62 -4.70
#